data_AF-A0A5E4JIG6-F1
#
_entry.id   AF-A0A5E4JIG6-F1
#
_cell.length_a   1.000
_cell.length_b   1.000
_cell.length_c   1.000
_cell.angle_alpha   90.00
_cell.angle_beta   90.00
_cell.angle_gamma   90.00
#
_symmetry.space_group_name_H-M   'P 1'
#
loop_
_entity.id
_entity.type
_entity.pdbx_description
1 polymer ?
#
loop_
_entity_poly.entity_id
_entity_poly.type
_entity_poly.pdbx_seq_one_letter_code
_entity_poly.pdbx_strand_id
1 'polypeptide(L)'
;MFALSRLGTAEAQAVYIESFLRTLYESMLGMPKSPMPTLFIVVEEAGKLKEGSMLSRIAAEGRKYGIGIIAVTQRAKALDSEIRSNAELLIAFYQREPEELNYLANLIAGGNELNRFAEVKKALRSLGKGSALVLNNRSEPQRVRFAPYLGADKSLSHEMIRSSRRAVSRETLFAGLKEMGFEEQGVSERLASLLGSGVLQDYDVSVPGYSGTWYIALPRNSAEHDVMVNLISRHLSSNGIRNSVYNNSFGPDVIAYPGRARLAVEYETGLKREESTRRMVENRKKSYGEVIMVLNDSLKGSYSDIERVRAITASEFFAPGFAESLKPAPAAITRDPSTERTQLSRP
;
A
#
# COMPACT_ATOMS: atom_id res chain seq x y z
N MET A 1 -1.86 -5.22 1.81
CA MET A 1 -1.90 -6.02 0.56
C MET A 1 -0.55 -5.90 -0.11
N PHE A 2 0.23 -6.98 -0.12
CA PHE A 2 1.52 -7.03 -0.80
C PHE A 2 1.28 -7.55 -2.23
N ALA A 3 1.54 -6.73 -3.24
CA ALA A 3 1.38 -7.13 -4.64
C ALA A 3 2.69 -7.74 -5.15
N LEU A 4 2.73 -9.07 -5.24
CA LEU A 4 3.91 -9.81 -5.69
C LEU A 4 4.00 -9.95 -7.21
N SER A 5 2.96 -9.53 -7.94
CA SER A 5 2.88 -9.55 -9.40
C SER A 5 3.97 -8.74 -10.11
N ARG A 6 4.67 -7.86 -9.37
CA ARG A 6 5.82 -7.07 -9.89
C ARG A 6 7.15 -7.81 -9.80
N LEU A 7 7.23 -8.92 -9.07
CA LEU A 7 8.40 -9.78 -9.05
C LEU A 7 8.36 -10.67 -10.29
N GLY A 8 9.37 -10.52 -11.16
CA GLY A 8 9.36 -11.04 -12.53
C GLY A 8 9.44 -12.56 -12.70
N THR A 9 9.66 -13.33 -11.62
CA THR A 9 9.73 -14.80 -11.65
C THR A 9 9.02 -15.43 -10.45
N ALA A 10 8.55 -16.67 -10.61
CA ALA A 10 7.88 -17.42 -9.55
C ALA A 10 8.84 -17.74 -8.39
N GLU A 11 10.12 -17.98 -8.70
CA GLU A 11 11.17 -18.21 -7.72
C GLU A 11 11.43 -16.97 -6.87
N ALA A 12 11.48 -15.79 -7.50
CA ALA A 12 11.64 -14.53 -6.78
C ALA A 12 10.44 -14.25 -5.86
N GLN A 13 9.22 -14.55 -6.32
CA GLN A 13 8.02 -14.47 -5.49
C GLN A 13 8.10 -15.43 -4.29
N ALA A 14 8.48 -16.69 -4.49
CA ALA A 14 8.60 -17.68 -3.43
C ALA A 14 9.66 -17.27 -2.39
N VAL A 15 10.84 -16.81 -2.81
CA VAL A 15 11.90 -16.33 -1.90
C VAL A 15 11.40 -15.13 -1.10
N TYR A 16 10.75 -14.16 -1.74
CA TYR A 16 10.22 -12.99 -1.06
C TYR A 16 9.13 -13.34 -0.04
N ILE A 17 8.19 -14.21 -0.43
CA ILE A 17 7.13 -14.69 0.49
C ILE A 17 7.79 -15.39 1.68
N GLU A 18 8.75 -16.27 1.45
CA GLU A 18 9.40 -17.03 2.52
C GLU A 18 10.17 -16.10 3.48
N SER A 19 10.90 -15.10 2.97
CA SER A 19 11.56 -14.09 3.80
C SER A 19 10.56 -13.26 4.59
N PHE A 20 9.47 -12.83 3.96
CA PHE A 20 8.40 -12.06 4.63
C PHE A 20 7.74 -12.89 5.74
N LEU A 21 7.37 -14.13 5.46
CA LEU A 21 6.78 -15.05 6.44
C LEU A 21 7.73 -15.32 7.60
N ARG A 22 9.05 -15.41 7.34
CA ARG A 22 10.05 -15.53 8.40
C ARG A 22 10.07 -14.32 9.33
N THR A 23 10.10 -13.10 8.78
CA THR A 23 10.02 -11.88 9.59
C THR A 23 8.72 -11.82 10.39
N LEU A 24 7.60 -12.22 9.79
CA LEU A 24 6.32 -12.30 10.47
C LEU A 24 6.36 -13.31 11.63
N TYR A 25 6.94 -14.49 11.40
CA TYR A 25 7.09 -15.53 12.41
C TYR A 25 7.97 -15.05 13.58
N GLU A 26 9.10 -14.40 13.29
CA GLU A 26 9.97 -13.82 14.33
C GLU A 26 9.24 -12.74 15.14
N SER A 27 8.50 -11.86 14.47
CA SER A 27 7.66 -10.86 15.14
C SER A 27 6.58 -11.51 16.00
N MET A 28 5.94 -12.57 15.51
CA MET A 28 4.91 -13.34 16.23
C MET A 28 5.44 -13.90 17.54
N LEU A 29 6.66 -14.43 17.56
CA LEU A 29 7.25 -15.00 18.79
C LEU A 29 7.45 -13.95 19.91
N GLY A 30 7.58 -12.67 19.54
CA GLY A 30 7.64 -11.55 20.49
C GLY A 30 6.27 -11.02 20.94
N MET A 31 5.16 -11.48 20.34
CA MET A 31 3.82 -11.01 20.68
C MET A 31 3.31 -11.64 21.97
N PRO A 32 2.48 -10.94 22.75
CA PRO A 32 1.75 -11.56 23.85
C PRO A 32 0.83 -12.66 23.30
N LYS A 33 0.72 -13.75 24.04
CA LYS A 33 -0.20 -14.84 23.69
C LYS A 33 -1.63 -14.32 23.70
N SER A 34 -2.38 -14.63 22.65
CA SER A 34 -3.78 -14.23 22.53
C SER A 34 -4.63 -15.48 22.23
N PRO A 35 -5.66 -15.76 23.03
CA PRO A 35 -6.60 -16.84 22.73
C PRO A 35 -7.55 -16.51 21.58
N MET A 36 -7.65 -15.23 21.21
CA MET A 36 -8.53 -14.73 20.15
C MET A 36 -7.70 -14.36 18.91
N PRO A 37 -8.19 -14.67 17.69
CA PRO A 37 -7.56 -14.20 16.46
C PRO A 37 -7.53 -12.65 16.40
N THR A 38 -6.34 -12.09 16.27
CA THR A 38 -6.08 -10.65 16.12
C THR A 38 -5.60 -10.29 14.70
N LEU A 39 -5.07 -11.28 13.96
CA LEU A 39 -4.57 -11.11 12.60
C LEU A 39 -4.91 -12.33 11.75
N PHE A 40 -5.39 -12.10 10.53
CA PHE A 40 -5.50 -13.14 9.50
C PHE A 40 -4.52 -12.86 8.36
N ILE A 41 -3.73 -13.87 8.03
CA ILE A 41 -2.82 -13.86 6.88
C ILE A 41 -3.50 -14.62 5.75
N VAL A 42 -3.81 -13.92 4.67
CA VAL A 42 -4.38 -14.53 3.47
C VAL A 42 -3.26 -14.76 2.46
N VAL A 43 -3.02 -16.02 2.11
CA VAL A 43 -2.03 -16.42 1.11
C VAL A 43 -2.75 -16.95 -0.12
N GLU A 44 -2.76 -16.15 -1.17
CA GLU A 44 -3.25 -16.56 -2.49
C GLU A 44 -2.22 -17.45 -3.19
N GLU A 45 -2.69 -18.48 -3.90
CA GLU A 45 -1.85 -19.50 -4.55
C GLU A 45 -0.86 -20.20 -3.60
N ALA A 46 -1.30 -20.51 -2.38
CA ALA A 46 -0.45 -21.12 -1.34
C ALA A 46 0.24 -22.43 -1.79
N GLY A 47 -0.31 -23.16 -2.78
CA GLY A 47 0.31 -24.36 -3.35
C GLY A 47 1.61 -24.10 -4.15
N LYS A 48 2.00 -22.84 -4.38
CA LYS A 48 3.32 -22.49 -4.94
C LYS A 48 4.44 -22.50 -3.89
N LEU A 49 4.09 -22.48 -2.60
CA LEU A 49 5.07 -22.57 -1.52
C LEU A 49 5.53 -24.02 -1.36
N LYS A 50 6.81 -24.21 -1.06
CA LYS A 50 7.39 -25.55 -0.89
C LYS A 50 6.93 -26.17 0.43
N GLU A 51 6.96 -27.51 0.49
CA GLU A 51 6.80 -28.24 1.75
C GLU A 51 7.83 -27.80 2.80
N GLY A 52 7.42 -27.71 4.05
CA GLY A 52 8.23 -27.20 5.16
C GLY A 52 8.41 -25.67 5.17
N SER A 53 7.62 -24.94 4.38
CA SER A 53 7.65 -23.46 4.36
C SER A 53 7.36 -22.84 5.75
N MET A 54 7.77 -21.59 5.93
CA MET A 54 7.40 -20.84 7.14
C MET A 54 5.88 -20.72 7.31
N LEU A 55 5.09 -20.81 6.23
CA LEU A 55 3.65 -20.82 6.33
C LEU A 55 3.14 -22.01 7.16
N SER A 56 3.74 -23.19 7.00
CA SER A 56 3.40 -24.41 7.75
C SER A 56 3.68 -24.24 9.24
N ARG A 57 4.83 -23.64 9.58
CA ARG A 57 5.18 -23.31 10.97
C ARG A 57 4.24 -22.31 11.60
N ILE A 58 3.90 -21.24 10.87
CA ILE A 58 2.92 -20.25 11.33
C ILE A 58 1.55 -20.91 11.47
N ALA A 59 1.15 -21.83 10.59
CA ALA A 59 -0.12 -22.55 10.71
C ALA A 59 -0.17 -23.42 11.97
N ALA A 60 0.93 -24.07 12.33
CA ALA A 60 1.01 -24.91 13.53
C ALA A 60 1.06 -24.09 14.83
N GLU A 61 1.75 -22.95 14.85
CA GLU A 61 2.02 -22.20 16.08
C GLU A 61 1.21 -20.92 16.25
N GLY A 62 0.75 -20.32 15.15
CA GLY A 62 0.13 -18.99 15.09
C GLY A 62 -1.10 -18.85 15.96
N ARG A 63 -1.86 -19.93 16.15
CA ARG A 63 -3.02 -19.95 17.05
C ARG A 63 -2.70 -19.49 18.47
N LYS A 64 -1.50 -19.76 18.98
CA LYS A 64 -1.07 -19.35 20.34
C LYS A 64 -0.96 -17.83 20.50
N TYR A 65 -0.79 -17.14 19.38
CA TYR A 65 -0.51 -15.70 19.30
C TYR A 65 -1.66 -14.92 18.66
N GLY A 66 -2.82 -15.56 18.44
CA GLY A 66 -3.95 -14.94 17.74
C GLY A 66 -3.73 -14.75 16.23
N ILE A 67 -2.82 -15.50 15.61
CA ILE A 67 -2.60 -15.43 14.16
C ILE A 67 -3.34 -16.58 13.48
N GLY A 68 -4.30 -16.24 12.61
CA GLY A 68 -4.98 -17.16 11.72
C GLY A 68 -4.41 -17.12 10.30
N ILE A 69 -4.47 -18.24 9.59
CA ILE A 69 -4.07 -18.33 8.18
C ILE A 69 -5.26 -18.74 7.34
N ILE A 70 -5.41 -18.06 6.19
CA ILE A 70 -6.32 -18.43 5.12
C ILE A 70 -5.47 -18.75 3.89
N ALA A 71 -5.27 -20.04 3.63
CA ALA A 71 -4.56 -20.52 2.46
C ALA A 71 -5.54 -20.76 1.31
N VAL A 72 -5.33 -20.09 0.18
CA VAL A 72 -6.17 -20.24 -1.02
C VAL A 72 -5.35 -20.90 -2.11
N THR A 73 -5.84 -22.01 -2.68
CA THR A 73 -5.16 -22.75 -3.76
C THR A 73 -6.17 -23.35 -4.74
N GLN A 74 -5.76 -23.51 -5.99
CA GLN A 74 -6.54 -24.22 -7.01
C GLN A 74 -6.42 -25.75 -6.86
N ARG A 75 -5.24 -26.22 -6.40
CA ARG A 75 -4.91 -27.63 -6.21
C ARG A 75 -4.66 -27.89 -4.74
N ALA A 76 -5.53 -28.68 -4.10
CA ALA A 76 -5.43 -28.94 -2.67
C ALA A 76 -4.27 -29.89 -2.35
N LYS A 77 -3.96 -30.81 -3.28
CA LYS A 77 -2.82 -31.73 -3.16
C LYS A 77 -1.46 -31.01 -3.14
N ALA A 78 -1.36 -29.85 -3.78
CA ALA A 78 -0.13 -29.05 -3.82
C ALA A 78 0.14 -28.27 -2.51
N LEU A 79 -0.84 -28.18 -1.61
CA LEU A 79 -0.63 -27.55 -0.31
C LEU A 79 0.26 -28.42 0.58
N ASP A 80 0.96 -27.83 1.54
CA ASP A 80 1.70 -28.59 2.54
C ASP A 80 0.73 -29.44 3.39
N SER A 81 1.13 -30.69 3.70
CA SER A 81 0.35 -31.58 4.57
C SER A 81 0.10 -31.00 5.96
N GLU A 82 1.05 -30.28 6.54
CA GLU A 82 0.90 -29.65 7.85
C GLU A 82 -0.16 -28.55 7.84
N ILE A 83 -0.21 -27.75 6.77
CA ILE A 83 -1.26 -26.71 6.64
C ILE A 83 -2.63 -27.39 6.54
N ARG A 84 -2.74 -28.46 5.75
CA ARG A 84 -4.00 -29.21 5.61
C ARG A 84 -4.43 -29.86 6.92
N SER A 85 -3.52 -30.48 7.66
CA SER A 85 -3.84 -31.19 8.91
C SER A 85 -4.20 -30.24 10.04
N ASN A 86 -3.65 -29.02 10.04
CA ASN A 86 -3.94 -28.00 11.06
C ASN A 86 -5.13 -27.09 10.68
N ALA A 87 -5.71 -27.25 9.50
CA ALA A 87 -6.87 -26.46 9.09
C ALA A 87 -8.11 -26.82 9.94
N GLU A 88 -8.69 -25.83 10.60
CA GLU A 88 -9.95 -26.00 11.35
C GLU A 88 -11.18 -25.89 10.43
N LEU A 89 -11.03 -25.19 9.31
CA LEU A 89 -12.07 -24.91 8.34
C LEU A 89 -11.56 -25.17 6.91
N LEU A 90 -12.28 -25.99 6.17
CA LEU A 90 -12.06 -26.27 4.75
C LEU A 90 -13.27 -25.77 3.95
N ILE A 91 -13.01 -24.95 2.92
CA ILE A 91 -14.04 -24.48 1.98
C ILE A 91 -13.67 -25.00 0.59
N ALA A 92 -14.39 -26.03 0.13
CA ALA A 92 -14.17 -26.68 -1.15
C ALA A 92 -15.20 -26.23 -2.19
N PHE A 93 -14.75 -25.48 -3.20
CA PHE A 93 -15.56 -25.09 -4.35
C PHE A 93 -15.62 -26.22 -5.38
N TYR A 94 -16.43 -25.99 -6.42
CA TYR A 94 -16.52 -26.89 -7.58
C TYR A 94 -15.14 -27.21 -8.17
N GLN A 95 -14.89 -28.51 -8.40
CA GLN A 95 -13.67 -29.01 -9.05
C GLN A 95 -13.99 -29.76 -10.33
N ARG A 96 -13.29 -29.41 -11.41
CA ARG A 96 -13.39 -30.08 -12.72
C ARG A 96 -12.48 -31.29 -12.84
N GLU A 97 -11.29 -31.18 -12.26
CA GLU A 97 -10.23 -32.17 -12.42
C GLU A 97 -10.57 -33.43 -11.59
N PRO A 98 -10.69 -34.63 -12.21
CA PRO A 98 -11.08 -35.83 -11.51
C PRO A 98 -10.16 -36.21 -10.35
N GLU A 99 -8.85 -35.96 -10.48
CA GLU A 99 -7.86 -36.25 -9.45
C GLU A 99 -8.04 -35.37 -8.21
N GLU A 100 -8.14 -34.04 -8.39
CA GLU A 100 -8.38 -33.10 -7.29
C GLU A 100 -9.76 -33.35 -6.65
N LEU A 101 -10.77 -33.67 -7.45
CA LEU A 101 -12.10 -34.04 -6.96
C LEU A 101 -12.04 -35.28 -6.05
N ASN A 102 -11.34 -36.34 -6.49
CA ASN A 102 -11.16 -37.55 -5.67
C ASN A 102 -10.39 -37.23 -4.39
N TYR A 103 -9.34 -36.41 -4.50
CA TYR A 103 -8.55 -36.00 -3.36
C TYR A 103 -9.37 -35.25 -2.32
N LEU A 104 -10.12 -34.22 -2.73
CA LEU A 104 -10.99 -33.45 -1.84
C LEU A 104 -12.11 -34.30 -1.25
N ALA A 105 -12.72 -35.18 -2.04
CA ALA A 105 -13.76 -36.07 -1.54
C ALA A 105 -13.22 -37.02 -0.46
N ASN A 106 -12.01 -37.58 -0.64
CA ASN A 106 -11.35 -38.39 0.38
C ASN A 106 -11.00 -37.58 1.63
N LEU A 107 -10.47 -36.36 1.45
CA LEU A 107 -10.12 -35.47 2.55
C LEU A 107 -11.34 -35.13 3.41
N ILE A 108 -12.47 -34.79 2.77
CA ILE A 108 -13.73 -34.44 3.45
C ILE A 108 -14.39 -35.67 4.07
N ALA A 109 -14.31 -36.84 3.43
CA ALA A 109 -14.92 -38.08 3.91
C ALA A 109 -14.11 -38.77 5.03
N GLY A 110 -12.94 -38.25 5.41
CA GLY A 110 -12.10 -38.87 6.46
C GLY A 110 -11.36 -40.15 6.03
N GLY A 111 -11.17 -40.35 4.73
CA GLY A 111 -10.24 -41.34 4.17
C GLY A 111 -10.72 -42.79 4.03
N ASN A 112 -11.71 -43.27 4.80
CA ASN A 112 -12.03 -44.72 4.83
C ASN A 112 -13.52 -45.10 4.70
N GLU A 113 -14.41 -44.15 4.41
CA GLU A 113 -15.85 -44.43 4.25
C GLU A 113 -16.27 -44.36 2.79
N LEU A 114 -16.28 -45.50 2.09
CA LEU A 114 -16.63 -45.60 0.66
C LEU A 114 -17.98 -44.93 0.31
N ASN A 115 -18.99 -45.13 1.16
CA ASN A 115 -20.32 -44.53 0.96
C ASN A 115 -20.27 -43.01 1.10
N ARG A 116 -19.64 -42.50 2.18
CA ARG A 116 -19.47 -41.06 2.41
C ARG A 116 -18.63 -40.41 1.32
N PHE A 117 -17.57 -41.08 0.87
CA PHE A 117 -16.75 -40.63 -0.26
C PHE A 117 -17.61 -40.45 -1.52
N ALA A 118 -18.44 -41.44 -1.87
CA ALA A 118 -19.31 -41.37 -3.04
C ALA A 118 -20.33 -40.21 -2.93
N GLU A 119 -20.91 -40.01 -1.76
CA GLU A 119 -21.85 -38.92 -1.48
C GLU A 119 -21.19 -37.53 -1.57
N VAL A 120 -20.04 -37.35 -0.90
CA VAL A 120 -19.27 -36.10 -0.95
C VAL A 120 -18.82 -35.81 -2.38
N LYS A 121 -18.32 -36.81 -3.11
CA LYS A 121 -17.90 -36.66 -4.49
C LYS A 121 -19.06 -36.24 -5.39
N LYS A 122 -20.25 -36.83 -5.20
CA LYS A 122 -21.49 -36.43 -5.89
C LYS A 122 -21.88 -34.99 -5.54
N ALA A 123 -21.79 -34.61 -4.28
CA ALA A 123 -22.09 -33.26 -3.81
C ALA A 123 -21.14 -32.22 -4.43
N LEU A 124 -19.82 -32.44 -4.40
CA LEU A 124 -18.81 -31.57 -5.02
C LEU A 124 -19.04 -31.38 -6.52
N ARG A 125 -19.39 -32.44 -7.26
CA ARG A 125 -19.72 -32.36 -8.70
C ARG A 125 -20.98 -31.54 -8.98
N SER A 126 -21.91 -31.48 -8.04
CA SER A 126 -23.19 -30.77 -8.16
C SER A 126 -23.12 -29.30 -7.73
N LEU A 127 -21.95 -28.81 -7.29
CA LEU A 127 -21.77 -27.43 -6.88
C LEU A 127 -21.86 -26.50 -8.09
N GLY A 128 -22.75 -25.51 -8.01
CA GLY A 128 -22.80 -24.41 -8.97
C GLY A 128 -21.82 -23.29 -8.60
N LYS A 129 -21.68 -22.30 -9.50
CA LYS A 129 -20.87 -21.10 -9.23
C LYS A 129 -21.33 -20.42 -7.94
N GLY A 130 -20.36 -20.06 -7.09
CA GLY A 130 -20.62 -19.42 -5.79
C GLY A 130 -21.16 -20.37 -4.72
N SER A 131 -21.17 -21.69 -4.94
CA SER A 131 -21.45 -22.67 -3.89
C SER A 131 -20.19 -23.45 -3.51
N ALA A 132 -20.09 -23.84 -2.24
CA ALA A 132 -19.02 -24.68 -1.73
C ALA A 132 -19.58 -25.76 -0.79
N LEU A 133 -18.78 -26.80 -0.56
CA LEU A 133 -18.88 -27.60 0.64
C LEU A 133 -17.95 -27.02 1.70
N VAL A 134 -18.49 -26.77 2.89
CA VAL A 134 -17.77 -26.25 4.03
C VAL A 134 -17.70 -27.34 5.08
N LEU A 135 -16.48 -27.71 5.47
CA LEU A 135 -16.21 -28.64 6.55
C LEU A 135 -15.49 -27.89 7.66
N ASN A 136 -16.00 -27.99 8.88
CA ASN A 136 -15.23 -27.67 10.06
C ASN A 136 -14.88 -28.99 10.79
N ASN A 137 -13.85 -29.00 11.63
CA ASN A 137 -13.41 -30.21 12.32
C ASN A 137 -14.43 -30.82 13.32
N ARG A 138 -15.64 -30.27 13.44
CA ARG A 138 -16.64 -30.65 14.45
C ARG A 138 -18.03 -30.95 13.89
N SER A 139 -18.24 -30.92 12.59
CA SER A 139 -19.58 -31.10 12.00
C SER A 139 -19.54 -31.76 10.63
N GLU A 140 -20.71 -32.24 10.20
CA GLU A 140 -20.90 -32.76 8.86
C GLU A 140 -20.66 -31.68 7.79
N PRO A 141 -20.15 -32.05 6.60
CA PRO A 141 -19.96 -31.10 5.51
C PRO A 141 -21.28 -30.40 5.14
N GLN A 142 -21.26 -29.07 5.13
CA GLN A 142 -22.42 -28.27 4.80
C GLN A 142 -22.28 -27.66 3.42
N ARG A 143 -23.35 -27.72 2.62
CA ARG A 143 -23.42 -26.97 1.37
C ARG A 143 -23.77 -25.51 1.67
N VAL A 144 -22.87 -24.60 1.31
CA VAL A 144 -23.05 -23.16 1.52
C VAL A 144 -23.08 -22.46 0.15
N ARG A 145 -24.01 -21.51 -0.01
CA ARG A 145 -24.05 -20.61 -1.16
C ARG A 145 -23.59 -19.23 -0.73
N PHE A 146 -22.50 -18.77 -1.32
CA PHE A 146 -21.99 -17.42 -1.11
C PHE A 146 -22.75 -16.44 -1.98
N ALA A 147 -23.08 -15.29 -1.41
CA ALA A 147 -23.55 -14.16 -2.20
C ALA A 147 -22.44 -13.76 -3.20
N PRO A 148 -22.79 -13.36 -4.44
CA PRO A 148 -21.81 -12.76 -5.32
C PRO A 148 -21.22 -11.54 -4.61
N TYR A 149 -19.89 -11.42 -4.62
CA TYR A 149 -19.27 -10.16 -4.22
C TYR A 149 -19.64 -9.11 -5.27
N LEU A 150 -20.58 -8.23 -4.93
CA LEU A 150 -21.11 -7.23 -5.85
C LEU A 150 -20.14 -6.07 -6.10
N GLY A 151 -18.97 -6.06 -5.45
CA GLY A 151 -18.05 -4.92 -5.45
C GLY A 151 -18.61 -3.64 -4.81
N ALA A 152 -19.92 -3.63 -4.50
CA ALA A 152 -20.67 -2.52 -3.93
C ALA A 152 -20.61 -2.49 -2.39
N ASP A 153 -20.28 -3.61 -1.74
CA ASP A 153 -19.82 -3.61 -0.36
C ASP A 153 -18.40 -3.05 -0.32
N LYS A 154 -18.33 -1.75 -0.57
CA LYS A 154 -17.21 -0.92 -0.24
C LYS A 154 -17.07 -1.03 1.27
N SER A 155 -16.14 -1.85 1.73
CA SER A 155 -15.81 -1.83 3.16
C SER A 155 -15.37 -0.40 3.47
N LEU A 156 -16.04 0.25 4.42
CA LEU A 156 -15.67 1.59 4.87
C LEU A 156 -14.16 1.68 5.16
N SER A 157 -13.61 0.67 5.86
CA SER A 157 -12.16 0.56 6.08
C SER A 157 -11.34 0.50 4.79
N HIS A 158 -11.79 -0.30 3.81
CA HIS A 158 -11.11 -0.38 2.52
C HIS A 158 -11.09 0.96 1.81
N GLU A 159 -12.23 1.67 1.78
CA GLU A 159 -12.32 2.98 1.13
C GLU A 159 -11.50 4.05 1.84
N MET A 160 -11.47 4.05 3.17
CA MET A 160 -10.61 4.95 3.94
C MET A 160 -9.13 4.70 3.64
N ILE A 161 -8.68 3.44 3.69
CA ILE A 161 -7.29 3.07 3.37
C ILE A 161 -6.95 3.42 1.93
N ARG A 162 -7.88 3.17 1.00
CA ARG A 162 -7.70 3.44 -0.44
C ARG A 162 -7.58 4.93 -0.72
N SER A 163 -8.47 5.74 -0.15
CA SER A 163 -8.49 7.20 -0.30
C SER A 163 -7.28 7.85 0.36
N SER A 164 -6.81 7.29 1.48
CA SER A 164 -5.64 7.79 2.22
C SER A 164 -4.31 7.18 1.78
N ARG A 165 -4.24 6.41 0.67
CA ARG A 165 -2.96 5.95 0.09
C ARG A 165 -2.04 7.10 -0.28
N ARG A 166 -2.63 8.26 -0.58
CA ARG A 166 -1.99 9.57 -0.62
C ARG A 166 -2.62 10.40 0.48
N ALA A 167 -1.87 11.36 1.02
CA ALA A 167 -2.38 12.24 2.07
C ALA A 167 -3.74 12.86 1.67
N VAL A 168 -4.76 12.78 2.52
CA VAL A 168 -6.09 13.34 2.23
C VAL A 168 -6.56 14.16 3.41
N SER A 169 -7.10 15.36 3.16
CA SER A 169 -7.63 16.18 4.24
C SER A 169 -8.86 15.51 4.84
N ARG A 170 -9.15 15.79 6.11
CA ARG A 170 -10.35 15.30 6.77
C ARG A 170 -11.62 15.63 6.00
N GLU A 171 -11.75 16.86 5.54
CA GLU A 171 -12.92 17.35 4.81
C GLU A 171 -13.10 16.56 3.51
N THR A 172 -12.01 16.38 2.76
CA THR A 172 -12.01 15.63 1.49
C THR A 172 -12.37 14.16 1.71
N LEU A 173 -11.81 13.53 2.75
CA LEU A 173 -12.09 12.13 3.08
C LEU A 173 -13.55 11.94 3.48
N PHE A 174 -14.06 12.76 4.39
CA PHE A 174 -15.44 12.65 4.87
C PHE A 174 -16.45 12.96 3.76
N ALA A 175 -16.21 13.99 2.94
CA ALA A 175 -17.06 14.29 1.79
C ALA A 175 -17.13 13.11 0.81
N GLY A 176 -15.97 12.55 0.44
CA GLY A 176 -15.91 11.41 -0.47
C GLY A 176 -16.59 10.14 0.07
N LEU A 177 -16.51 9.88 1.38
CA LEU A 177 -17.20 8.74 2.00
C LEU A 177 -18.71 8.97 2.09
N LYS A 178 -19.14 10.20 2.40
CA LYS A 178 -20.55 10.57 2.41
C LYS A 178 -21.19 10.42 1.03
N GLU A 179 -20.51 10.82 -0.04
CA GLU A 179 -20.95 10.60 -1.43
C GLU A 179 -21.10 9.11 -1.78
N MET A 180 -20.37 8.23 -1.09
CA MET A 180 -20.49 6.77 -1.24
C MET A 180 -21.59 6.15 -0.38
N GLY A 181 -22.33 6.94 0.39
CA GLY A 181 -23.44 6.49 1.23
C GLY A 181 -23.03 5.99 2.62
N PHE A 182 -21.82 6.34 3.11
CA PHE A 182 -21.42 6.01 4.47
C PHE A 182 -21.92 7.07 5.47
N GLU A 183 -22.48 6.60 6.59
CA GLU A 183 -22.95 7.44 7.70
C GLU A 183 -21.77 8.00 8.51
N GLU A 184 -21.86 9.27 8.92
CA GLU A 184 -20.77 10.01 9.59
C GLU A 184 -20.33 9.38 10.92
N GLN A 185 -21.29 8.84 11.69
CA GLN A 185 -20.98 8.12 12.93
C GLN A 185 -20.13 6.87 12.64
N GLY A 186 -20.53 6.07 11.65
CA GLY A 186 -19.78 4.88 11.24
C GLY A 186 -18.39 5.22 10.72
N VAL A 187 -18.26 6.31 9.95
CA VAL A 187 -16.96 6.86 9.49
C VAL A 187 -16.07 7.19 10.69
N SER A 188 -16.60 7.90 11.69
CA SER A 188 -15.84 8.35 12.86
C SER A 188 -15.37 7.19 13.75
N GLU A 189 -16.26 6.24 14.06
CA GLU A 189 -15.92 5.04 14.81
C GLU A 189 -14.85 4.21 14.08
N ARG A 190 -15.02 4.05 12.76
CA ARG A 190 -14.06 3.28 11.98
C ARG A 190 -12.72 3.98 11.84
N LEU A 191 -12.71 5.31 11.71
CA LEU A 191 -11.50 6.12 11.70
C LEU A 191 -10.70 5.96 12.99
N ALA A 192 -11.37 6.09 14.14
CA ALA A 192 -10.74 5.90 15.45
C ALA A 192 -10.12 4.50 15.58
N SER A 193 -10.82 3.46 15.11
CA SER A 193 -10.29 2.09 15.08
C SER A 193 -9.04 1.96 14.19
N LEU A 194 -9.03 2.58 13.00
CA LEU A 194 -7.90 2.51 12.07
C LEU A 194 -6.68 3.29 12.60
N LEU A 195 -6.90 4.45 13.21
CA LEU A 195 -5.85 5.24 13.87
C LEU A 195 -5.25 4.47 15.06
N GLY A 196 -6.11 3.89 15.92
CA GLY A 196 -5.68 3.08 17.06
C GLY A 196 -4.87 1.84 16.67
N SER A 197 -5.10 1.30 15.47
CA SER A 197 -4.32 0.18 14.91
C SER A 197 -3.05 0.59 14.16
N GLY A 198 -2.82 1.89 13.94
CA GLY A 198 -1.70 2.42 13.13
C GLY A 198 -1.82 2.18 11.62
N VAL A 199 -2.94 1.62 11.14
CA VAL A 199 -3.20 1.41 9.71
C VAL A 199 -3.39 2.75 8.98
N LEU A 200 -4.07 3.69 9.63
CA LEU A 200 -4.04 5.10 9.28
C LEU A 200 -3.22 5.84 10.34
N GLN A 201 -2.57 6.92 9.91
CA GLN A 201 -2.02 7.92 10.80
C GLN A 201 -2.49 9.29 10.33
N ASP A 202 -2.50 10.25 11.25
CA ASP A 202 -2.88 11.62 11.02
C ASP A 202 -1.73 12.59 11.30
N TYR A 203 -1.83 13.76 10.69
CA TYR A 203 -0.93 14.88 10.94
C TYR A 203 -1.69 16.20 10.75
N ASP A 204 -1.61 17.08 11.74
CA ASP A 204 -2.17 18.42 11.66
C ASP A 204 -1.20 19.34 10.91
N VAL A 205 -1.65 19.83 9.76
CA VAL A 205 -0.89 20.70 8.88
C VAL A 205 -1.31 22.14 9.13
N SER A 206 -0.34 23.06 9.14
CA SER A 206 -0.57 24.50 9.38
C SER A 206 0.06 25.41 8.32
N VAL A 207 0.35 24.89 7.13
CA VAL A 207 0.95 25.67 6.03
C VAL A 207 -0.12 26.32 5.12
N PRO A 208 0.19 27.45 4.45
CA PRO A 208 -0.76 28.13 3.57
C PRO A 208 -1.44 27.21 2.55
N GLY A 209 -2.77 27.28 2.46
CA GLY A 209 -3.57 26.52 1.49
C GLY A 209 -3.82 25.05 1.84
N TYR A 210 -3.23 24.51 2.91
CA TYR A 210 -3.37 23.10 3.29
C TYR A 210 -3.64 22.88 4.79
N SER A 211 -4.05 23.90 5.53
CA SER A 211 -4.32 23.77 6.96
C SER A 211 -5.43 22.76 7.28
N GLY A 212 -5.26 22.00 8.36
CA GLY A 212 -6.23 21.02 8.86
C GLY A 212 -5.61 19.66 9.15
N THR A 213 -6.43 18.69 9.55
CA THR A 213 -5.98 17.31 9.81
C THR A 213 -5.91 16.53 8.50
N TRP A 214 -4.77 15.91 8.25
CA TRP A 214 -4.53 15.07 7.08
C TRP A 214 -4.32 13.61 7.48
N TYR A 215 -4.88 12.70 6.71
CA TYR A 215 -4.75 11.26 6.92
C TYR A 215 -3.87 10.61 5.85
N ILE A 216 -3.06 9.66 6.27
CA ILE A 216 -2.26 8.82 5.37
C ILE A 216 -2.27 7.36 5.83
N ALA A 217 -2.41 6.44 4.86
CA ALA A 217 -2.45 5.01 5.11
C ALA A 217 -1.05 4.41 5.04
N LEU A 218 -0.66 3.69 6.10
CA LEU A 218 0.59 2.94 6.18
C LEU A 218 1.81 3.78 5.73
N PRO A 219 2.08 4.93 6.37
CA PRO A 219 3.24 5.76 6.03
C PRO A 219 4.52 4.95 6.20
N ARG A 220 5.51 5.24 5.36
CA ARG A 220 6.83 4.60 5.36
C ARG A 220 7.78 5.26 6.34
N ASN A 221 7.61 6.57 6.55
CA ASN A 221 8.32 7.36 7.54
C ASN A 221 7.33 7.80 8.65
N SER A 222 7.50 8.99 9.20
CA SER A 222 6.46 9.60 10.03
C SER A 222 5.26 10.05 9.19
N ALA A 223 4.08 10.13 9.81
CA ALA A 223 2.89 10.71 9.18
C ALA A 223 3.16 12.12 8.65
N GLU A 224 3.81 12.97 9.45
CA GLU A 224 4.26 14.31 9.05
C GLU A 224 5.01 14.28 7.72
N HIS A 225 6.08 13.47 7.65
CA HIS A 225 6.95 13.46 6.49
C HIS A 225 6.19 13.06 5.22
N ASP A 226 5.47 11.94 5.27
CA ASP A 226 4.80 11.43 4.09
C ASP A 226 3.59 12.30 3.69
N VAL A 227 2.91 12.94 4.65
CA VAL A 227 1.88 13.96 4.35
C VAL A 227 2.50 15.15 3.63
N MET A 228 3.57 15.73 4.17
CA MET A 228 4.20 16.92 3.61
C MET A 228 4.80 16.68 2.21
N VAL A 229 5.42 15.53 1.97
CA VAL A 229 5.90 15.13 0.63
C VAL A 229 4.75 15.05 -0.39
N ASN A 230 3.59 14.51 0.01
CA ASN A 230 2.40 14.48 -0.85
C ASN A 230 1.87 15.90 -1.12
N LEU A 231 1.88 16.78 -0.12
CA LEU A 231 1.44 18.17 -0.28
C LEU A 231 2.38 18.98 -1.18
N ILE A 232 3.70 18.84 -1.02
CA ILE A 232 4.73 19.45 -1.88
C ILE A 232 4.48 19.07 -3.35
N SER A 233 4.29 17.77 -3.63
CA SER A 233 3.99 17.29 -4.98
C SER A 233 2.68 17.86 -5.54
N ARG A 234 1.63 17.97 -4.72
CA ARG A 234 0.36 18.59 -5.13
C ARG A 234 0.51 20.07 -5.42
N HIS A 235 1.20 20.81 -4.57
CA HIS A 235 1.42 22.24 -4.72
C HIS A 235 2.24 22.56 -5.98
N LEU A 236 3.28 21.78 -6.26
CA LEU A 236 4.04 21.89 -7.51
C LEU A 236 3.13 21.62 -8.73
N SER A 237 2.30 20.58 -8.64
CA SER A 237 1.39 20.19 -9.73
C SER A 237 0.32 21.26 -10.00
N SER A 238 -0.30 21.83 -8.96
CA SER A 238 -1.31 22.89 -9.10
C SER A 238 -0.74 24.17 -9.71
N ASN A 239 0.57 24.39 -9.55
CA ASN A 239 1.28 25.51 -10.16
C ASN A 239 1.93 25.18 -11.52
N GLY A 240 1.57 24.03 -12.12
CA GLY A 240 2.01 23.65 -13.46
C GLY A 240 3.45 23.11 -13.54
N ILE A 241 4.05 22.74 -12.41
CA ILE A 241 5.40 22.15 -12.36
C ILE A 241 5.27 20.62 -12.37
N ARG A 242 5.72 20.00 -13.47
CA ARG A 242 5.78 18.54 -13.57
C ARG A 242 6.70 17.99 -12.47
N ASN A 243 6.25 16.99 -11.74
CA ASN A 243 7.02 16.40 -10.66
C ASN A 243 6.68 14.91 -10.47
N SER A 244 7.49 14.22 -9.67
CA SER A 244 7.28 12.82 -9.27
C SER A 244 7.77 12.59 -7.85
N VAL A 245 6.93 12.00 -7.00
CA VAL A 245 7.32 11.53 -5.67
C VAL A 245 8.18 10.26 -5.82
N TYR A 246 9.35 10.26 -5.20
CA TYR A 246 10.27 9.13 -5.25
C TYR A 246 10.24 8.35 -3.94
N ASN A 247 9.86 7.08 -4.05
CA ASN A 247 9.54 6.24 -2.91
C ASN A 247 10.68 5.23 -2.61
N ASN A 248 11.94 5.70 -2.58
CA ASN A 248 13.08 4.86 -2.19
C ASN A 248 14.17 5.68 -1.48
N SER A 249 15.01 4.99 -0.72
CA SER A 249 16.12 5.57 0.06
C SER A 249 17.24 6.19 -0.78
N PHE A 250 17.23 5.99 -2.10
CA PHE A 250 18.33 6.38 -2.99
C PHE A 250 18.04 7.65 -3.79
N GLY A 251 16.80 8.14 -3.85
CA GLY A 251 16.41 9.37 -4.55
C GLY A 251 15.81 10.42 -3.60
N PRO A 252 15.62 11.65 -4.08
CA PRO A 252 15.00 12.69 -3.28
C PRO A 252 13.52 12.43 -3.08
N ASP A 253 12.91 13.01 -2.06
CA ASP A 253 11.48 12.82 -1.78
C ASP A 253 10.60 13.19 -2.99
N VAL A 254 10.90 14.32 -3.64
CA VAL A 254 10.27 14.75 -4.89
C VAL A 254 11.31 15.20 -5.91
N ILE A 255 11.12 14.79 -7.17
CA ILE A 255 11.85 15.35 -8.31
C ILE A 255 10.92 16.32 -9.04
N ALA A 256 11.34 17.58 -9.20
CA ALA A 256 10.59 18.61 -9.88
C ALA A 256 11.26 19.04 -11.19
N TYR A 257 10.45 19.41 -12.19
CA TYR A 257 10.89 19.81 -13.52
C TYR A 257 10.32 21.18 -13.93
N PRO A 258 10.80 22.29 -13.35
CA PRO A 258 10.44 23.61 -13.86
C PRO A 258 11.13 23.86 -15.21
N GLY A 259 10.37 23.76 -16.30
CA GLY A 259 10.91 23.83 -17.65
C GLY A 259 11.83 22.64 -17.97
N ARG A 260 13.10 22.91 -18.28
CA ARG A 260 14.12 21.87 -18.56
C ARG A 260 15.02 21.54 -17.37
N ALA A 261 14.93 22.31 -16.28
CA ALA A 261 15.72 22.06 -15.08
C ALA A 261 15.20 20.80 -14.36
N ARG A 262 16.10 20.12 -13.66
CA ARG A 262 15.78 18.97 -12.81
C ARG A 262 16.22 19.28 -11.38
N LEU A 263 15.24 19.44 -10.49
CA LEU A 263 15.44 19.80 -9.09
C LEU A 263 15.16 18.61 -8.18
N ALA A 264 15.95 18.47 -7.13
CA ALA A 264 15.63 17.61 -6.00
C ALA A 264 14.92 18.44 -4.93
N VAL A 265 13.81 17.92 -4.39
CA VAL A 265 13.12 18.53 -3.25
C VAL A 265 13.08 17.50 -2.14
N GLU A 266 13.61 17.85 -0.98
CA GLU A 266 13.67 17.01 0.22
C GLU A 266 12.88 17.69 1.34
N TYR A 267 12.13 16.93 2.14
CA TYR A 267 11.44 17.44 3.31
C TYR A 267 12.17 17.00 4.59
N GLU A 268 12.50 17.95 5.48
CA GLU A 268 13.21 17.67 6.74
C GLU A 268 12.31 17.96 7.95
N THR A 269 12.07 16.94 8.76
CA THR A 269 11.27 17.00 9.99
C THR A 269 12.10 17.35 11.22
N GLY A 270 13.43 17.19 11.16
CA GLY A 270 14.34 17.42 12.28
C GLY A 270 14.61 16.18 13.13
N LEU A 271 14.03 15.03 12.77
CA LEU A 271 14.26 13.76 13.45
C LEU A 271 15.59 13.10 13.07
N LYS A 272 16.13 13.43 11.89
CA LYS A 272 17.41 12.89 11.41
C LYS A 272 18.57 13.69 12.01
N ARG A 273 19.71 13.01 12.22
CA ARG A 273 20.96 13.70 12.58
C ARG A 273 21.39 14.60 11.43
N GLU A 274 21.70 15.86 11.73
CA GLU A 274 22.05 16.88 10.75
C GLU A 274 23.16 16.43 9.77
N GLU A 275 24.18 15.75 10.28
CA GLU A 275 25.29 15.23 9.45
C GLU A 275 24.81 14.23 8.38
N SER A 276 23.81 13.41 8.69
CA SER A 276 23.21 12.48 7.73
C SER A 276 22.50 13.22 6.60
N THR A 277 21.72 14.25 6.96
CA THR A 277 21.02 15.11 6.00
C THR A 277 22.02 15.87 5.12
N ARG A 278 23.10 16.42 5.70
CA ARG A 278 24.17 17.07 4.92
C ARG A 278 24.81 16.13 3.90
N ARG A 279 25.17 14.91 4.30
CA ARG A 279 25.73 13.90 3.37
C ARG A 279 24.75 13.53 2.25
N MET A 280 23.46 13.41 2.56
CA MET A 280 22.41 13.16 1.57
C MET A 280 22.36 14.28 0.52
N VAL A 281 22.29 15.53 0.98
CA VAL A 281 22.20 16.71 0.13
C VAL A 281 23.43 16.86 -0.77
N GLU A 282 24.64 16.63 -0.25
CA GLU A 282 25.87 16.65 -1.06
C GLU A 282 25.86 15.60 -2.17
N ASN A 283 25.26 14.43 -1.93
CA ASN A 283 25.09 13.43 -2.98
C ASN A 283 24.05 13.85 -4.03
N ARG A 284 22.98 14.56 -3.64
CA ARG A 284 21.97 15.09 -4.57
C ARG A 284 22.56 16.15 -5.50
N LYS A 285 23.40 17.05 -4.98
CA LYS A 285 24.06 18.11 -5.78
C LYS A 285 24.83 17.61 -7.01
N LYS A 286 25.28 16.35 -6.99
CA LYS A 286 25.99 15.70 -8.10
C LYS A 286 25.08 15.36 -9.29
N SER A 287 23.77 15.17 -9.06
CA SER A 287 22.82 14.67 -10.07
C SER A 287 21.68 15.63 -10.41
N TYR A 288 21.54 16.71 -9.65
CA TYR A 288 20.45 17.69 -9.77
C TYR A 288 21.02 19.10 -9.91
N GLY A 289 20.30 19.98 -10.61
CA GLY A 289 20.75 21.36 -10.83
C GLY A 289 20.84 22.14 -9.52
N GLU A 290 19.82 22.01 -8.69
CA GLU A 290 19.67 22.61 -7.36
C GLU A 290 18.89 21.63 -6.47
N VAL A 291 19.14 21.71 -5.16
CA VAL A 291 18.41 20.98 -4.11
C VAL A 291 17.59 21.99 -3.31
N ILE A 292 16.29 21.77 -3.23
CA ILE A 292 15.39 22.55 -2.37
C ILE A 292 15.15 21.74 -1.10
N MET A 293 15.59 22.27 0.03
CA MET A 293 15.31 21.71 1.35
C MET A 293 14.07 22.41 1.91
N VAL A 294 12.95 21.71 1.95
CA VAL A 294 11.72 22.19 2.59
C VAL A 294 11.75 21.77 4.05
N LEU A 295 11.86 22.73 4.94
CA LEU A 295 12.09 22.49 6.36
C LEU A 295 10.78 22.60 7.12
N ASN A 296 10.57 21.73 8.12
CA ASN A 296 9.62 22.06 9.19
C ASN A 296 9.93 23.48 9.72
N ASP A 297 8.90 24.29 9.97
CA ASP A 297 9.08 25.71 10.34
C ASP A 297 9.95 25.90 11.60
N SER A 298 10.00 24.91 12.50
CA SER A 298 10.87 24.91 13.68
C SER A 298 12.38 24.84 13.37
N LEU A 299 12.75 24.46 12.15
CA LEU A 299 14.14 24.34 11.68
C LEU A 299 14.59 25.55 10.85
N LYS A 300 13.88 26.67 10.94
CA LYS A 300 14.20 27.87 10.17
C LYS A 300 15.68 28.27 10.33
N GLY A 301 16.37 28.43 9.21
CA GLY A 301 17.78 28.81 9.16
C GLY A 301 18.76 27.64 9.05
N SER A 302 18.34 26.41 9.35
CA SER A 302 19.17 25.22 9.15
C SER A 302 19.54 25.04 7.68
N TYR A 303 20.74 24.53 7.41
CA TYR A 303 21.26 24.20 6.07
C TYR A 303 21.42 25.38 5.09
N SER A 304 21.20 26.62 5.54
CA SER A 304 21.38 27.83 4.72
C SER A 304 22.84 28.09 4.33
N ASP A 305 23.79 27.45 5.02
CA ASP A 305 25.23 27.52 4.78
C ASP A 305 25.70 26.62 3.62
N ILE A 306 24.84 25.73 3.10
CA ILE A 306 25.24 24.76 2.08
C ILE A 306 25.11 25.37 0.69
N GLU A 307 26.24 25.45 -0.03
CA GLU A 307 26.28 25.93 -1.41
C GLU A 307 25.37 25.10 -2.33
N ARG A 308 24.63 25.77 -3.24
CA ARG A 308 23.69 25.16 -4.20
C ARG A 308 22.49 24.45 -3.57
N VAL A 309 22.16 24.80 -2.32
CA VAL A 309 20.97 24.35 -1.61
C VAL A 309 20.11 25.56 -1.29
N ARG A 310 18.83 25.47 -1.61
CA ARG A 310 17.82 26.46 -1.20
C ARG A 310 17.05 25.90 -0.01
N ALA A 311 17.44 26.31 1.19
CA ALA A 311 16.75 25.96 2.42
C ALA A 311 15.65 26.99 2.71
N ILE A 312 14.41 26.53 2.80
CA ILE A 312 13.21 27.35 3.03
C ILE A 312 12.26 26.60 3.94
N THR A 313 11.47 27.32 4.74
CA THR A 313 10.49 26.64 5.58
C THR A 313 9.29 26.15 4.76
N ALA A 314 8.52 25.23 5.33
CA ALA A 314 7.30 24.74 4.70
C ALA A 314 6.31 25.87 4.46
N SER A 315 6.10 26.75 5.44
CA SER A 315 5.23 27.94 5.26
C SER A 315 5.70 28.84 4.12
N GLU A 316 7.01 29.00 3.92
CA GLU A 316 7.58 29.77 2.80
C GLU A 316 7.41 29.05 1.45
N PHE A 317 7.59 27.73 1.42
CA PHE A 317 7.41 26.91 0.21
C PHE A 317 5.97 26.95 -0.31
N PHE A 318 4.99 26.90 0.59
CA PHE A 318 3.57 26.93 0.25
C PHE A 318 3.00 28.36 0.09
N ALA A 319 3.81 29.39 0.35
CA ALA A 319 3.38 30.77 0.18
C ALA A 319 3.03 31.08 -1.28
N PRO A 320 2.03 31.96 -1.53
CA PRO A 320 1.69 32.40 -2.88
C PRO A 320 2.92 32.94 -3.63
N GLY A 321 3.12 32.50 -4.88
CA GLY A 321 4.21 32.96 -5.74
C GLY A 321 5.54 32.22 -5.58
N PHE A 322 5.70 31.34 -4.58
CA PHE A 322 6.93 30.56 -4.46
C PHE A 322 7.13 29.64 -5.67
N ALA A 323 6.10 28.89 -6.08
CA ALA A 323 6.19 28.00 -7.23
C ALA A 323 6.48 28.76 -8.54
N GLU A 324 5.94 29.97 -8.70
CA GLU A 324 6.24 30.86 -9.82
C GLU A 324 7.73 31.20 -9.88
N SER A 325 8.38 31.41 -8.72
CA SER A 325 9.81 31.68 -8.64
C SER A 325 10.70 30.53 -9.11
N LEU A 326 10.16 29.30 -9.17
CA LEU A 326 10.89 28.13 -9.69
C LEU A 326 10.85 28.07 -11.21
N LYS A 327 9.86 28.70 -11.86
CA LYS A 327 9.72 28.66 -13.32
C LYS A 327 10.89 29.45 -13.93
N PRO A 328 11.52 28.95 -15.00
CA PRO A 328 12.52 29.74 -15.71
C PRO A 328 11.89 31.06 -16.14
N ALA A 329 12.63 32.16 -16.02
CA ALA A 329 12.20 33.44 -16.57
C ALA A 329 11.75 33.22 -18.02
N PRO A 330 10.62 33.81 -18.46
CA PRO A 330 10.20 33.70 -19.84
C PRO A 330 11.38 34.11 -20.69
N ALA A 331 11.87 33.21 -21.54
CA ALA A 331 12.95 33.54 -22.47
C ALA A 331 12.49 34.80 -23.18
N ALA A 332 13.21 35.91 -22.99
CA ALA A 332 12.91 37.14 -23.70
C ALA A 332 12.89 36.74 -25.17
N ILE A 333 11.71 36.80 -25.78
CA ILE A 333 11.57 36.59 -27.21
C ILE A 333 12.27 37.80 -27.80
N THR A 334 13.59 37.71 -27.97
CA THR A 334 14.33 38.58 -28.85
C THR A 334 13.77 38.26 -30.22
N ARG A 335 12.69 38.96 -30.58
CA ARG A 335 12.23 39.05 -31.95
C ARG A 335 13.44 39.55 -32.72
N ASP A 336 14.03 38.67 -33.50
CA ASP A 336 15.09 39.04 -34.42
C ASP A 336 14.51 40.08 -35.39
N PRO A 337 14.95 41.35 -35.34
CA PRO A 337 14.42 42.41 -36.20
C PRO A 337 14.65 42.12 -37.69
N SER A 338 15.48 41.13 -38.03
CA SER A 338 15.80 40.77 -39.42
C SER A 338 14.70 39.99 -40.14
N THR A 339 13.67 39.48 -39.45
CA THR A 339 12.57 38.73 -40.08
C THR A 339 11.37 39.58 -40.53
N GLU A 340 11.35 40.88 -40.25
CA GLU A 340 10.27 41.80 -40.68
C GLU A 340 10.50 42.48 -42.05
N ARG A 341 11.62 42.23 -42.75
CA ARG A 341 11.91 42.82 -44.07
C ARG A 341 11.74 41.85 -45.24
N THR A 342 10.59 41.18 -45.37
CA THR A 342 10.25 40.52 -46.65
C THR A 342 8.75 40.49 -46.94
N GLN A 343 8.04 41.61 -46.78
CA GLN A 343 6.72 41.79 -47.39
C GLN A 343 6.54 43.23 -47.86
N LEU A 344 7.20 43.59 -48.96
CA LEU A 344 6.77 44.68 -49.83
C LEU A 344 7.44 44.47 -51.19
N SER A 345 6.63 44.60 -52.24
CA SER A 345 6.94 44.51 -53.68
C SER A 345 6.90 43.11 -54.33
N ARG A 346 5.71 42.74 -54.82
CA ARG A 346 5.55 42.33 -56.22
C ARG A 346 4.30 43.00 -56.82
N PRO A 347 4.36 43.43 -58.10
CA PRO A 347 3.35 44.24 -58.78
C PRO A 347 2.05 43.49 -59.07
#